data_AF-A0A8J8JUB3-F1
#
_entry.id   AF-A0A8J8JUB3-F1
#
_cell.length_a   1.000
_cell.length_b   1.000
_cell.length_c   1.000
_cell.angle_alpha   90.00
_cell.angle_beta   90.00
_cell.angle_gamma   90.00
#
_symmetry.space_group_name_H-M   'P 1'
#
loop_
_entity.id
_entity.type
_entity.pdbx_description
1 polymer ?
#
loop_
_entity_poly.entity_id
_entity_poly.type
_entity_poly.pdbx_seq_one_letter_code
_entity_poly.pdbx_strand_id
1 'polypeptide(L)'
;MDFSQALGLNRSEQDPVLLHQNLHLYINLKLASCGQPTCLKGEPIEFMATADDMLRSFVEKNRQLVSHHYPADQRIQDFLNSYLADLNLENIPTLPIMTFELDRHGIARELSLPVGQNEFHSDCVSSYKVKQGVLHNPANDRRTTKGSFHIAAGGLPVPGDKKEVPKQTYAAMLMHALNPPKDLMVLPYTANEETTANMFCSLLLRPTVCPEIPGVAEEKSMEIRFFAPGTLVSNLDFVETIFGNGGNPALPEFDAALDVEHWTGHSGCVILAPHLVKLTKKYVGLPHWDDATERQRHDGMCWRDSDELYNDGQAFKLTARDERGVIVTLLADNYFGYCKKEVKTQIGYAANLYGFAEEEHAGGALAFHCQIHGNEYGAGGTGKEAGYSFKEMLENYGDLMQLMPEGYAVDKQYPEIIYVPQNVKMDVMAQTLSWANESSIWSKDNKVSTVRLQPEKIYIKPNGYKLELLKHPAAPSWRLIGT
;
A
#
# COMPACT_ATOMS: atom_id res chain seq x y z
N MET A 1 -1.77 1.51 13.66
CA MET A 1 -2.50 1.58 12.37
C MET A 1 -3.90 1.00 12.57
N ASP A 2 -4.97 1.73 12.22
CA ASP A 2 -6.32 1.15 12.15
C ASP A 2 -6.43 0.31 10.87
N PHE A 3 -6.35 -1.02 11.02
CA PHE A 3 -6.41 -1.97 9.91
C PHE A 3 -7.72 -1.91 9.10
N SER A 4 -8.82 -1.46 9.70
CA SER A 4 -10.11 -1.33 9.02
C SER A 4 -10.13 -0.14 8.09
N GLN A 5 -9.61 1.00 8.55
CA GLN A 5 -9.50 2.21 7.74
C GLN A 5 -8.39 2.11 6.70
N ALA A 6 -7.23 1.55 7.07
CA ALA A 6 -6.05 1.48 6.21
C ALA A 6 -6.15 0.38 5.14
N LEU A 7 -6.63 -0.81 5.50
CA LEU A 7 -6.60 -2.01 4.64
C LEU A 7 -7.95 -2.69 4.48
N GLY A 8 -9.01 -2.19 5.13
CA GLY A 8 -10.32 -2.83 5.10
C GLY A 8 -10.40 -4.16 5.85
N LEU A 9 -9.39 -4.51 6.67
CA LEU A 9 -9.30 -5.75 7.43
C LEU A 9 -9.94 -5.60 8.83
N ASN A 10 -10.16 -6.72 9.53
CA ASN A 10 -10.71 -6.76 10.89
C ASN A 10 -12.08 -6.06 11.06
N ARG A 11 -12.91 -6.05 10.02
CA ARG A 11 -14.30 -5.60 10.12
C ARG A 11 -15.07 -6.60 10.97
N SER A 12 -15.83 -6.12 11.96
CA SER A 12 -16.81 -6.93 12.71
C SER A 12 -17.77 -7.64 11.75
N GLU A 13 -18.40 -8.74 12.19
CA GLU A 13 -19.48 -9.45 11.46
C GLU A 13 -20.70 -8.54 11.21
N GLN A 14 -20.56 -7.57 10.31
CA GLN A 14 -21.62 -6.69 9.83
C GLN A 14 -22.12 -7.21 8.48
N ASP A 15 -23.41 -7.01 8.21
CA ASP A 15 -24.03 -7.33 6.93
C ASP A 15 -23.28 -6.62 5.78
N PRO A 16 -22.68 -7.36 4.82
CA PRO A 16 -21.97 -6.79 3.68
C PRO A 16 -22.83 -5.84 2.84
N VAL A 17 -24.15 -6.08 2.77
CA VAL A 17 -25.08 -5.23 2.01
C VAL A 17 -25.19 -3.85 2.67
N LEU A 18 -25.35 -3.81 3.98
CA LEU A 18 -25.46 -2.58 4.75
C LEU A 18 -24.15 -1.77 4.70
N LEU A 19 -23.01 -2.45 4.82
CA LEU A 19 -21.69 -1.84 4.67
C LEU A 19 -21.52 -1.16 3.31
N HIS A 20 -21.96 -1.82 2.24
CA HIS A 20 -21.90 -1.27 0.89
C HIS A 20 -22.84 -0.07 0.72
N GLN A 21 -24.07 -0.14 1.22
CA GLN A 21 -25.01 0.99 1.21
C GLN A 21 -24.47 2.21 1.96
N ASN A 22 -23.88 2.01 3.15
CA ASN A 22 -23.26 3.08 3.93
C ASN A 22 -22.07 3.71 3.20
N LEU A 23 -21.28 2.91 2.49
CA LEU A 23 -20.16 3.41 1.68
C LEU A 23 -20.67 4.29 0.52
N HIS A 24 -21.73 3.87 -0.18
CA HIS A 24 -22.34 4.69 -1.23
C HIS A 24 -22.94 6.00 -0.69
N LEU A 25 -23.59 5.97 0.48
CA LEU A 25 -24.07 7.20 1.13
C LEU A 25 -22.91 8.14 1.46
N TYR A 26 -21.83 7.60 2.03
CA TYR A 26 -20.62 8.36 2.33
C TYR A 26 -19.99 9.02 1.10
N ILE A 27 -19.87 8.27 -0.01
CA ILE A 27 -19.36 8.79 -1.29
C ILE A 27 -20.20 9.98 -1.76
N ASN A 28 -21.52 9.85 -1.71
CA ASN A 28 -22.42 10.92 -2.14
C ASN A 28 -22.37 12.15 -1.23
N LEU A 29 -22.24 11.96 0.09
CA LEU A 29 -21.99 13.05 1.03
C LEU A 29 -20.71 13.80 0.69
N LYS A 30 -19.63 13.07 0.38
CA LYS A 30 -18.36 13.67 -0.06
C LYS A 30 -18.48 14.42 -1.38
N LEU A 31 -19.14 13.83 -2.39
CA LEU A 31 -19.42 14.52 -3.66
C LEU A 31 -20.14 15.85 -3.44
N ALA A 32 -21.21 15.84 -2.64
CA ALA A 32 -21.96 17.05 -2.31
C ALA A 32 -21.10 18.08 -1.54
N SER A 33 -20.26 17.63 -0.60
CA SER A 33 -19.33 18.50 0.14
C SER A 33 -18.24 19.13 -0.73
N CYS A 34 -17.97 18.55 -1.90
CA CYS A 34 -17.10 19.10 -2.94
C CYS A 34 -17.86 19.95 -3.98
N GLY A 35 -19.17 20.14 -3.81
CA GLY A 35 -20.02 20.81 -4.79
C GLY A 35 -20.20 20.04 -6.10
N GLN A 36 -20.02 18.72 -6.09
CA GLN A 36 -20.16 17.83 -7.23
C GLN A 36 -21.52 17.12 -7.24
N PRO A 37 -22.02 16.66 -8.40
CA PRO A 37 -23.28 15.94 -8.50
C PRO A 37 -23.24 14.61 -7.75
N THR A 38 -24.39 14.23 -7.18
CA THR A 38 -24.60 12.96 -6.45
C THR A 38 -25.44 11.97 -7.25
N CYS A 39 -25.26 10.67 -7.01
CA CYS A 39 -25.96 9.56 -7.69
C CYS A 39 -27.06 8.89 -6.83
N LEU A 40 -27.67 9.62 -5.90
CA LEU A 40 -28.61 9.04 -4.93
C LEU A 40 -29.99 8.74 -5.54
N LYS A 41 -30.61 7.65 -5.06
CA LYS A 41 -31.96 7.20 -5.42
C LYS A 41 -32.70 6.73 -4.16
N GLY A 42 -33.99 7.05 -4.00
CA GLY A 42 -34.82 6.58 -2.88
C GLY A 42 -34.55 7.28 -1.54
N GLU A 43 -34.73 6.57 -0.41
CA GLU A 43 -34.61 7.10 0.97
C GLU A 43 -33.34 7.95 1.26
N PRO A 44 -32.15 7.63 0.74
CA PRO A 44 -30.96 8.47 0.90
C PRO A 44 -31.10 9.93 0.43
N ILE A 45 -32.06 10.20 -0.47
CA ILE A 45 -32.38 11.57 -0.92
C ILE A 45 -32.98 12.40 0.22
N GLU A 46 -33.84 11.81 1.05
CA GLU A 46 -34.50 12.54 2.15
C GLU A 46 -33.49 12.92 3.24
N PHE A 47 -32.54 12.05 3.53
CA PHE A 47 -31.43 12.35 4.44
C PHE A 47 -30.57 13.50 3.89
N MET A 48 -30.18 13.45 2.61
CA MET A 48 -29.41 14.54 2.00
C MET A 48 -30.16 15.86 1.96
N ALA A 49 -31.46 15.84 1.70
CA ALA A 49 -32.30 17.04 1.73
C ALA A 49 -32.26 17.73 3.11
N THR A 50 -32.16 16.93 4.18
CA THR A 50 -32.01 17.45 5.55
C THR A 50 -30.64 18.09 5.79
N ALA A 51 -29.59 17.62 5.09
CA ALA A 51 -28.22 18.10 5.22
C ALA A 51 -27.79 19.15 4.17
N ASP A 52 -28.66 19.48 3.19
CA ASP A 52 -28.32 20.27 2.00
C ASP A 52 -27.74 21.64 2.36
N ASP A 53 -28.41 22.41 3.23
CA ASP A 53 -27.92 23.73 3.66
C ASP A 53 -26.54 23.67 4.34
N MET A 54 -26.31 22.61 5.14
CA MET A 54 -25.03 22.40 5.82
C MET A 54 -23.92 22.09 4.81
N LEU A 55 -24.18 21.22 3.84
CA LEU A 55 -23.22 20.83 2.80
C LEU A 55 -22.90 22.01 1.87
N ARG A 56 -23.92 22.79 1.46
CA ARG A 56 -23.70 24.01 0.67
C ARG A 56 -22.90 25.06 1.43
N SER A 57 -23.20 25.25 2.72
CA SER A 57 -22.40 26.14 3.57
C SER A 57 -20.95 25.68 3.66
N PHE A 58 -20.71 24.38 3.77
CA PHE A 58 -19.36 23.80 3.77
C PHE A 58 -18.63 24.06 2.44
N VAL A 59 -19.30 23.90 1.30
CA VAL A 59 -18.73 24.22 -0.02
C VAL A 59 -18.33 25.70 -0.11
N GLU A 60 -19.19 26.63 0.31
CA GLU A 60 -18.87 28.07 0.26
C GLU A 60 -17.72 28.44 1.21
N LYS A 61 -17.63 27.81 2.38
CA LYS A 61 -16.48 27.97 3.29
C LYS A 61 -15.19 27.46 2.67
N ASN A 62 -15.22 26.29 2.00
CA ASN A 62 -14.05 25.76 1.30
C ASN A 62 -13.61 26.69 0.16
N ARG A 63 -14.55 27.33 -0.56
CA ARG A 63 -14.24 28.36 -1.57
C ARG A 63 -13.59 29.62 -0.99
N GLN A 64 -13.79 29.92 0.29
CA GLN A 64 -13.09 31.02 0.98
C GLN A 64 -11.68 30.62 1.43
N LEU A 65 -11.42 29.33 1.62
CA LEU A 65 -10.14 28.76 2.08
C LEU A 65 -9.19 28.38 0.93
N VAL A 66 -9.45 28.84 -0.29
CA VAL A 66 -8.68 28.54 -1.53
C VAL A 66 -7.20 28.94 -1.45
N SER A 67 -6.74 29.59 -0.39
CA SER A 67 -5.33 29.92 -0.16
C SER A 67 -4.57 28.91 0.72
N HIS A 68 -5.19 27.83 1.19
CA HIS A 68 -4.56 26.90 2.13
C HIS A 68 -4.51 25.47 1.59
N HIS A 69 -3.31 24.89 1.59
CA HIS A 69 -3.10 23.47 1.35
C HIS A 69 -3.18 22.68 2.66
N TYR A 70 -3.47 21.37 2.56
CA TYR A 70 -3.24 20.44 3.66
C TYR A 70 -1.76 20.42 4.04
N PRO A 71 -1.39 20.11 5.30
CA PRO A 71 0.01 20.18 5.74
C PRO A 71 0.99 19.44 4.82
N ALA A 72 0.65 18.22 4.37
CA ALA A 72 1.46 17.46 3.43
C ALA A 72 1.57 18.16 2.05
N ASP A 73 0.45 18.67 1.53
CA ASP A 73 0.38 19.38 0.25
C ASP A 73 1.12 20.73 0.33
N GLN A 74 1.11 21.40 1.48
CA GLN A 74 1.82 22.65 1.74
C GLN A 74 3.33 22.44 1.69
N ARG A 75 3.87 21.38 2.33
CA ARG A 75 5.30 21.03 2.24
C ARG A 75 5.73 20.80 0.79
N ILE A 76 4.89 20.13 0.01
CA ILE A 76 5.15 19.90 -1.42
C ILE A 76 5.09 21.22 -2.20
N GLN A 77 4.08 22.05 -1.96
CA GLN A 77 3.93 23.33 -2.64
C GLN A 77 5.07 24.31 -2.29
N ASP A 78 5.53 24.35 -1.04
CA ASP A 78 6.66 25.16 -0.60
C ASP A 78 7.96 24.73 -1.30
N PHE A 79 8.18 23.42 -1.43
CA PHE A 79 9.26 22.88 -2.24
C PHE A 79 9.13 23.33 -3.70
N LEU A 80 7.97 23.20 -4.33
CA LEU A 80 7.77 23.61 -5.74
C LEU A 80 7.98 25.11 -5.94
N ASN A 81 7.46 25.93 -5.03
CA ASN A 81 7.61 27.38 -5.04
C ASN A 81 9.09 27.77 -4.99
N SER A 82 9.83 27.20 -4.05
CA SER A 82 11.25 27.49 -3.89
C SER A 82 12.10 26.86 -4.98
N TYR A 83 11.79 25.63 -5.39
CA TYR A 83 12.48 24.95 -6.49
C TYR A 83 12.34 25.80 -7.75
N LEU A 84 11.16 26.27 -8.13
CA LEU A 84 10.94 26.99 -9.40
C LEU A 84 11.17 28.51 -9.34
N ALA A 85 11.58 29.07 -8.20
CA ALA A 85 11.66 30.51 -7.97
C ALA A 85 12.59 31.26 -8.95
N ASP A 86 13.70 30.64 -9.35
CA ASP A 86 14.70 31.21 -10.26
C ASP A 86 14.22 31.38 -11.71
N LEU A 87 13.13 30.69 -12.08
CA LEU A 87 12.55 30.78 -13.42
C LEU A 87 11.73 32.06 -13.64
N ASN A 88 11.39 32.81 -12.56
CA ASN A 88 10.56 34.02 -12.61
C ASN A 88 9.26 33.81 -13.42
N LEU A 89 8.58 32.68 -13.22
CA LEU A 89 7.32 32.39 -13.89
C LEU A 89 6.24 33.38 -13.46
N GLU A 90 5.36 33.78 -14.38
CA GLU A 90 4.20 34.62 -14.04
C GLU A 90 3.31 33.95 -13.00
N ASN A 91 3.12 32.63 -13.12
CA ASN A 91 2.40 31.80 -12.17
C ASN A 91 3.15 30.49 -11.96
N ILE A 92 3.50 30.20 -10.70
CA ILE A 92 4.03 28.89 -10.32
C ILE A 92 2.88 27.88 -10.31
N PRO A 93 3.03 26.67 -10.87
CA PRO A 93 1.98 25.66 -10.81
C PRO A 93 1.62 25.30 -9.36
N THR A 94 0.32 25.33 -9.05
CA THR A 94 -0.22 25.08 -7.71
C THR A 94 -0.96 23.74 -7.67
N LEU A 95 -0.71 22.93 -6.66
CA LEU A 95 -1.41 21.66 -6.46
C LEU A 95 -2.94 21.86 -6.35
N PRO A 96 -3.76 20.86 -6.74
CA PRO A 96 -5.20 21.00 -6.67
C PRO A 96 -5.66 21.08 -5.21
N ILE A 97 -6.41 22.12 -4.87
CA ILE A 97 -6.87 22.37 -3.50
C ILE A 97 -8.15 21.61 -3.19
N MET A 98 -9.05 21.50 -4.18
CA MET A 98 -10.30 20.77 -4.05
C MET A 98 -10.17 19.44 -4.80
N THR A 99 -10.00 18.36 -4.05
CA THR A 99 -9.92 16.99 -4.58
C THR A 99 -10.91 16.09 -3.87
N PHE A 100 -11.28 14.99 -4.51
CA PHE A 100 -11.99 13.92 -3.82
C PHE A 100 -10.97 13.14 -3.00
N GLU A 101 -10.88 13.45 -1.72
CA GLU A 101 -9.99 12.74 -0.79
C GLU A 101 -10.47 11.31 -0.57
N LEU A 102 -9.56 10.36 -0.74
CA LEU A 102 -9.75 8.96 -0.41
C LEU A 102 -9.23 8.74 1.00
N ASP A 103 -10.06 8.98 2.00
CA ASP A 103 -9.69 8.94 3.43
C ASP A 103 -10.06 7.62 4.14
N ARG A 104 -10.61 6.67 3.39
CA ARG A 104 -10.95 5.34 3.89
C ARG A 104 -10.86 4.28 2.80
N HIS A 105 -10.32 3.13 3.19
CA HIS A 105 -10.21 1.95 2.33
C HIS A 105 -11.53 1.52 1.68
N GLY A 106 -11.47 1.37 0.35
CA GLY A 106 -12.54 0.84 -0.49
C GLY A 106 -13.33 1.90 -1.24
N ILE A 107 -13.19 3.19 -0.90
CA ILE A 107 -13.84 4.27 -1.64
C ILE A 107 -13.33 4.32 -3.09
N ALA A 108 -12.02 4.26 -3.28
CA ALA A 108 -11.40 4.34 -4.61
C ALA A 108 -11.92 3.25 -5.56
N ARG A 109 -12.13 2.04 -5.02
CA ARG A 109 -12.68 0.90 -5.76
C ARG A 109 -14.10 1.16 -6.23
N GLU A 110 -14.98 1.63 -5.34
CA GLU A 110 -16.36 1.97 -5.71
C GLU A 110 -16.40 3.13 -6.71
N LEU A 111 -15.51 4.11 -6.58
CA LEU A 111 -15.43 5.23 -7.52
C LEU A 111 -14.97 4.84 -8.92
N SER A 112 -14.35 3.66 -9.08
CA SER A 112 -13.78 3.19 -10.34
C SER A 112 -14.79 2.64 -11.34
N LEU A 113 -16.08 2.55 -10.97
CA LEU A 113 -17.18 2.08 -11.81
C LEU A 113 -18.43 2.95 -11.62
N PRO A 114 -19.29 3.13 -12.65
CA PRO A 114 -20.53 3.85 -12.52
C PRO A 114 -21.49 3.18 -11.53
N VAL A 115 -22.26 3.98 -10.79
CA VAL A 115 -23.21 3.45 -9.80
C VAL A 115 -24.17 2.45 -10.44
N GLY A 116 -24.23 1.25 -9.86
CA GLY A 116 -25.13 0.18 -10.30
C GLY A 116 -24.74 -0.47 -11.64
N GLN A 117 -23.57 -0.17 -12.20
CA GLN A 117 -23.05 -0.80 -13.40
C GLN A 117 -21.86 -1.69 -13.10
N ASN A 118 -21.55 -2.58 -14.05
CA ASN A 118 -20.41 -3.48 -13.96
C ASN A 118 -19.26 -3.09 -14.86
N GLU A 119 -19.39 -2.04 -15.68
CA GLU A 119 -18.39 -1.70 -16.72
C GLU A 119 -18.20 -0.18 -16.84
N PHE A 120 -16.98 0.22 -17.21
CA PHE A 120 -16.61 1.59 -17.54
C PHE A 120 -15.58 1.60 -18.67
N HIS A 121 -15.69 2.56 -19.59
CA HIS A 121 -14.76 2.71 -20.70
C HIS A 121 -14.33 4.16 -20.89
N SER A 122 -13.04 4.34 -21.15
CA SER A 122 -12.41 5.60 -21.57
C SER A 122 -11.22 5.28 -22.47
N ASP A 123 -10.64 6.31 -23.08
CA ASP A 123 -9.39 6.18 -23.86
C ASP A 123 -8.22 5.68 -23.02
N CYS A 124 -8.25 5.86 -21.69
CA CYS A 124 -7.16 5.50 -20.79
C CYS A 124 -7.35 4.13 -20.12
N VAL A 125 -8.59 3.71 -19.86
CA VAL A 125 -8.87 2.48 -19.09
C VAL A 125 -10.26 1.91 -19.41
N SER A 126 -10.33 0.59 -19.48
CA SER A 126 -11.57 -0.20 -19.43
C SER A 126 -11.64 -0.97 -18.11
N SER A 127 -12.69 -0.76 -17.32
CA SER A 127 -12.86 -1.33 -15.99
C SER A 127 -14.08 -2.24 -15.94
N TYR A 128 -14.00 -3.33 -15.17
CA TYR A 128 -15.06 -4.33 -15.05
C TYR A 128 -15.19 -4.82 -13.61
N LYS A 129 -16.43 -4.99 -13.13
CA LYS A 129 -16.75 -5.77 -11.95
C LYS A 129 -16.84 -7.24 -12.34
N VAL A 130 -16.00 -8.08 -11.73
CA VAL A 130 -15.93 -9.52 -11.98
C VAL A 130 -16.24 -10.29 -10.70
N LYS A 131 -16.49 -11.60 -10.80
CA LYS A 131 -16.87 -12.43 -9.64
C LYS A 131 -15.81 -12.40 -8.52
N GLN A 132 -14.54 -12.25 -8.89
CA GLN A 132 -13.39 -12.26 -7.98
C GLN A 132 -13.04 -10.87 -7.42
N GLY A 133 -13.68 -9.79 -7.91
CA GLY A 133 -13.32 -8.42 -7.54
C GLY A 133 -13.47 -7.45 -8.71
N VAL A 134 -12.41 -6.68 -8.99
CA VAL A 134 -12.38 -5.70 -10.07
C VAL A 134 -11.25 -6.01 -11.05
N LEU A 135 -11.48 -5.75 -12.33
CA LEU A 135 -10.53 -5.87 -13.42
C LEU A 135 -10.37 -4.50 -14.09
N HIS A 136 -9.13 -4.06 -14.28
CA HIS A 136 -8.81 -2.83 -14.99
C HIS A 136 -7.80 -3.10 -16.10
N ASN A 137 -8.18 -2.78 -17.33
CA ASN A 137 -7.33 -2.87 -18.51
C ASN A 137 -6.96 -1.44 -18.94
N PRO A 138 -5.77 -0.93 -18.56
CA PRO A 138 -5.29 0.38 -19.01
C PRO A 138 -4.92 0.34 -20.51
N ALA A 139 -4.82 1.51 -21.14
CA ALA A 139 -4.52 1.65 -22.56
C ALA A 139 -3.19 0.99 -22.95
N ASN A 140 -2.19 1.07 -22.08
CA ASN A 140 -0.91 0.37 -22.21
C ASN A 140 -0.87 -0.83 -21.24
N ASP A 141 -0.60 -2.02 -21.77
CA ASP A 141 -0.67 -3.30 -21.02
C ASP A 141 0.61 -3.63 -20.23
N ARG A 142 1.69 -2.88 -20.46
CA ARG A 142 3.01 -3.13 -19.86
C ARG A 142 3.84 -1.87 -19.68
N ARG A 143 4.81 -1.98 -18.79
CA ARG A 143 5.76 -0.92 -18.48
C ARG A 143 6.92 -0.88 -19.49
N THR A 144 7.30 0.32 -19.91
CA THR A 144 8.52 0.58 -20.69
C THR A 144 9.62 1.10 -19.75
N THR A 145 10.83 0.53 -19.86
CA THR A 145 11.99 0.92 -19.03
C THR A 145 13.03 1.75 -19.78
N LYS A 146 13.18 1.51 -21.09
CA LYS A 146 14.20 2.21 -21.89
C LYS A 146 13.77 3.65 -22.12
N GLY A 147 14.55 4.60 -21.60
CA GLY A 147 14.35 6.03 -21.83
C GLY A 147 13.12 6.62 -21.17
N SER A 148 12.51 5.95 -20.18
CA SER A 148 11.28 6.41 -19.52
C SER A 148 11.51 7.13 -18.19
N PHE A 149 12.74 7.18 -17.67
CA PHE A 149 13.04 7.86 -16.41
C PHE A 149 13.80 9.17 -16.66
N HIS A 150 13.08 10.27 -16.48
CA HIS A 150 13.58 11.62 -16.63
C HIS A 150 13.68 12.33 -15.28
N ILE A 151 14.66 13.22 -15.15
CA ILE A 151 14.92 13.94 -13.92
C ILE A 151 15.15 15.41 -14.24
N ALA A 152 14.45 16.30 -13.55
CA ALA A 152 14.62 17.73 -13.68
C ALA A 152 15.98 18.17 -13.12
N ALA A 153 16.66 19.05 -13.85
CA ALA A 153 17.84 19.77 -13.39
C ALA A 153 17.47 20.79 -12.29
N GLY A 154 18.47 21.22 -11.51
CA GLY A 154 18.31 22.24 -10.47
C GLY A 154 18.12 21.70 -9.04
N GLY A 155 18.25 20.38 -8.84
CA GLY A 155 18.29 19.72 -7.54
C GLY A 155 19.53 18.84 -7.39
N LEU A 156 19.36 17.66 -6.77
CA LEU A 156 20.45 16.68 -6.65
C LEU A 156 20.96 16.21 -8.02
N PRO A 157 22.26 15.84 -8.14
CA PRO A 157 22.87 15.42 -9.40
C PRO A 157 22.06 14.37 -10.16
N VAL A 158 21.94 14.54 -11.48
CA VAL A 158 21.23 13.59 -12.35
C VAL A 158 22.18 12.44 -12.70
N PRO A 159 21.82 11.17 -12.42
CA PRO A 159 22.64 10.03 -12.81
C PRO A 159 22.81 9.95 -14.33
N GLY A 160 24.00 9.55 -14.78
CA GLY A 160 24.37 9.57 -16.20
C GLY A 160 23.45 8.72 -17.11
N ASP A 161 22.80 7.71 -16.55
CA ASP A 161 21.88 6.79 -17.24
C ASP A 161 20.42 7.28 -17.31
N LYS A 162 20.11 8.44 -16.73
CA LYS A 162 18.77 9.08 -16.78
C LYS A 162 18.76 10.24 -17.76
N LYS A 163 17.59 10.62 -18.28
CA LYS A 163 17.49 11.83 -19.12
C LYS A 163 17.38 13.07 -18.23
N GLU A 164 18.28 14.03 -18.41
CA GLU A 164 18.26 15.31 -17.69
C GLU A 164 17.33 16.30 -18.39
N VAL A 165 16.36 16.85 -17.67
CA VAL A 165 15.33 17.74 -18.21
C VAL A 165 15.54 19.16 -17.70
N PRO A 166 15.56 20.18 -18.58
CA PRO A 166 15.61 21.56 -18.15
C PRO A 166 14.49 21.91 -17.17
N LYS A 167 14.82 22.72 -16.17
CA LYS A 167 13.89 23.14 -15.11
C LYS A 167 12.65 23.85 -15.66
N GLN A 168 12.81 24.67 -16.71
CA GLN A 168 11.70 25.31 -17.44
C GLN A 168 10.74 24.28 -18.05
N THR A 169 11.27 23.21 -18.63
CA THR A 169 10.48 22.12 -19.20
C THR A 169 9.73 21.35 -18.12
N TYR A 170 10.35 21.12 -16.96
CA TYR A 170 9.64 20.54 -15.81
C TYR A 170 8.46 21.42 -15.37
N ALA A 171 8.67 22.73 -15.24
CA ALA A 171 7.62 23.67 -14.86
C ALA A 171 6.43 23.65 -15.85
N ALA A 172 6.72 23.66 -17.16
CA ALA A 172 5.71 23.53 -18.20
C ALA A 172 4.95 22.20 -18.11
N MET A 173 5.65 21.07 -17.93
CA MET A 173 5.04 19.75 -17.77
C MET A 173 4.15 19.69 -16.53
N LEU A 174 4.59 20.23 -15.40
CA LEU A 174 3.81 20.28 -14.16
C LEU A 174 2.54 21.12 -14.34
N MET A 175 2.65 22.27 -15.01
CA MET A 175 1.49 23.11 -15.34
C MET A 175 0.45 22.34 -16.15
N HIS A 176 0.86 21.57 -17.16
CA HIS A 176 -0.06 20.73 -17.93
C HIS A 176 -0.57 19.52 -17.14
N ALA A 177 0.24 18.92 -16.28
CA ALA A 177 -0.17 17.79 -15.46
C ALA A 177 -1.32 18.17 -14.52
N LEU A 178 -1.30 19.40 -14.01
CA LEU A 178 -2.30 19.97 -13.11
C LEU A 178 -3.54 20.53 -13.84
N ASN A 179 -3.50 20.59 -15.17
CA ASN A 179 -4.62 21.03 -16.02
C ASN A 179 -4.99 19.95 -17.06
N PRO A 180 -5.46 18.77 -16.61
CA PRO A 180 -5.84 17.67 -17.50
C PRO A 180 -7.07 18.03 -18.35
N PRO A 181 -7.23 17.39 -19.52
CA PRO A 181 -8.45 17.45 -20.31
C PRO A 181 -9.70 17.04 -19.51
N LYS A 182 -10.85 17.64 -19.85
CA LYS A 182 -12.11 17.44 -19.11
C LYS A 182 -12.56 15.98 -19.07
N ASP A 183 -12.40 15.25 -20.17
CA ASP A 183 -12.70 13.82 -20.28
C ASP A 183 -11.91 12.97 -19.29
N LEU A 184 -10.65 13.33 -19.02
CA LEU A 184 -9.80 12.64 -18.05
C LEU A 184 -10.18 12.93 -16.59
N MET A 185 -10.93 14.01 -16.36
CA MET A 185 -11.39 14.43 -15.03
C MET A 185 -12.70 13.78 -14.61
N VAL A 186 -13.40 13.10 -15.52
CA VAL A 186 -14.69 12.46 -15.24
C VAL A 186 -14.51 11.36 -14.21
N LEU A 187 -15.24 11.44 -13.10
CA LEU A 187 -15.26 10.39 -12.08
C LEU A 187 -16.18 9.24 -12.53
N PRO A 188 -15.67 8.01 -12.72
CA PRO A 188 -16.45 6.90 -13.30
C PRO A 188 -17.76 6.64 -12.58
N TYR A 189 -17.78 6.76 -11.25
CA TYR A 189 -18.96 6.68 -10.40
C TYR A 189 -20.18 7.44 -10.94
N THR A 190 -19.95 8.65 -11.44
CA THR A 190 -21.00 9.58 -11.90
C THR A 190 -21.20 9.56 -13.41
N ALA A 191 -20.52 8.68 -14.15
CA ALA A 191 -20.43 8.76 -15.61
C ALA A 191 -21.77 8.60 -16.35
N ASN A 192 -22.78 8.01 -15.70
CA ASN A 192 -24.12 7.81 -16.26
C ASN A 192 -25.15 8.84 -15.79
N GLU A 193 -24.75 9.82 -14.98
CA GLU A 193 -25.63 10.92 -14.58
C GLU A 193 -25.69 11.99 -15.68
N GLU A 194 -26.78 12.77 -15.71
CA GLU A 194 -26.93 13.87 -16.67
C GLU A 194 -25.80 14.91 -16.53
N THR A 195 -25.35 15.14 -15.30
CA THR A 195 -24.19 15.97 -14.99
C THR A 195 -23.15 15.10 -14.29
N THR A 196 -21.98 14.96 -14.90
CA THR A 196 -20.87 14.18 -14.34
C THR A 196 -20.02 14.99 -13.37
N ALA A 197 -19.48 14.34 -12.35
CA ALA A 197 -18.47 14.94 -11.49
C ALA A 197 -17.12 14.96 -12.22
N ASN A 198 -16.46 16.12 -12.21
CA ASN A 198 -15.19 16.34 -12.91
C ASN A 198 -14.17 16.93 -11.93
N MET A 199 -13.27 16.10 -11.40
CA MET A 199 -12.32 16.53 -10.38
C MET A 199 -11.12 15.59 -10.26
N PHE A 200 -10.08 16.06 -9.58
CA PHE A 200 -8.99 15.19 -9.12
C PHE A 200 -9.45 14.36 -7.92
N CYS A 201 -8.96 13.13 -7.83
CA CYS A 201 -8.94 12.34 -6.61
C CYS A 201 -7.55 12.44 -5.97
N SER A 202 -7.49 12.39 -4.63
CA SER A 202 -6.21 12.35 -3.92
C SER A 202 -6.17 11.30 -2.82
N LEU A 203 -4.98 10.78 -2.55
CA LEU A 203 -4.72 9.75 -1.54
C LEU A 203 -3.46 10.12 -0.73
N LEU A 204 -3.53 9.96 0.59
CA LEU A 204 -2.36 10.00 1.46
C LEU A 204 -1.88 8.56 1.70
N LEU A 205 -0.59 8.31 1.53
CA LEU A 205 0.07 7.06 1.88
C LEU A 205 1.12 7.32 2.97
N ARG A 206 1.35 6.34 3.84
CA ARG A 206 2.44 6.34 4.84
C ARG A 206 3.35 5.11 4.68
N PRO A 207 4.02 4.94 3.53
CA PRO A 207 4.84 3.75 3.31
C PRO A 207 6.04 3.73 4.25
N THR A 208 6.30 2.56 4.85
CA THR A 208 7.45 2.30 5.71
C THR A 208 8.76 2.49 4.94
N VAL A 209 9.71 3.17 5.58
CA VAL A 209 11.07 3.43 5.07
C VAL A 209 12.11 2.75 5.94
N CYS A 210 11.95 2.81 7.27
CA CYS A 210 12.82 2.16 8.24
C CYS A 210 11.97 1.24 9.12
N PRO A 211 12.21 -0.09 9.12
CA PRO A 211 11.47 -1.01 9.96
C PRO A 211 11.79 -0.78 11.45
N GLU A 212 10.91 -1.26 12.33
CA GLU A 212 11.18 -1.29 13.77
C GLU A 212 12.46 -2.11 14.05
N ILE A 213 13.29 -1.58 14.97
CA ILE A 213 14.41 -2.30 15.56
C ILE A 213 14.06 -2.49 17.05
N PRO A 214 13.62 -3.69 17.46
CA PRO A 214 13.10 -3.93 18.81
C PRO A 214 14.05 -3.42 19.91
N GLY A 215 13.54 -2.53 20.76
CA GLY A 215 14.28 -1.91 21.86
C GLY A 215 15.28 -0.81 21.47
N VAL A 216 15.34 -0.42 20.19
CA VAL A 216 16.29 0.60 19.67
C VAL A 216 15.58 1.75 18.98
N ALA A 217 14.67 1.46 18.03
CA ALA A 217 13.98 2.48 17.26
C ALA A 217 12.62 1.98 16.76
N GLU A 218 11.64 2.87 16.80
CA GLU A 218 10.31 2.65 16.21
C GLU A 218 10.37 2.58 14.68
N GLU A 219 9.37 1.93 14.09
CA GLU A 219 9.16 1.97 12.64
C GLU A 219 8.93 3.42 12.17
N LYS A 220 9.57 3.81 11.06
CA LYS A 220 9.37 5.12 10.42
C LYS A 220 8.90 5.00 8.99
N SER A 221 8.00 5.89 8.63
CA SER A 221 7.42 6.04 7.30
C SER A 221 7.80 7.38 6.68
N MET A 222 7.67 7.51 5.36
CA MET A 222 7.50 8.81 4.71
C MET A 222 6.01 9.06 4.47
N GLU A 223 5.64 10.27 4.06
CA GLU A 223 4.29 10.53 3.55
C GLU A 223 4.34 10.71 2.03
N ILE A 224 3.33 10.20 1.31
CA ILE A 224 3.18 10.43 -0.13
C ILE A 224 1.77 10.92 -0.43
N ARG A 225 1.67 12.02 -1.18
CA ARG A 225 0.43 12.55 -1.74
C ARG A 225 0.29 12.14 -3.19
N PHE A 226 -0.72 11.32 -3.48
CA PHE A 226 -0.98 10.79 -4.80
C PHE A 226 -2.18 11.51 -5.40
N PHE A 227 -2.00 12.12 -6.57
CA PHE A 227 -3.04 12.84 -7.30
C PHE A 227 -3.33 12.16 -8.63
N ALA A 228 -4.60 11.94 -8.92
CA ALA A 228 -5.05 11.34 -10.16
C ALA A 228 -6.30 12.08 -10.65
N PRO A 229 -6.41 12.40 -11.95
CA PRO A 229 -7.69 12.77 -12.55
C PRO A 229 -8.75 11.69 -12.27
N GLY A 230 -10.02 12.07 -12.11
CA GLY A 230 -11.09 11.17 -11.67
C GLY A 230 -11.19 9.87 -12.47
N THR A 231 -10.94 9.90 -13.78
CA THR A 231 -10.99 8.71 -14.66
C THR A 231 -9.95 7.66 -14.28
N LEU A 232 -8.88 8.06 -13.59
CA LEU A 232 -7.77 7.22 -13.17
C LEU A 232 -7.83 6.85 -11.68
N VAL A 233 -8.98 6.98 -11.02
CA VAL A 233 -9.15 6.65 -9.59
C VAL A 233 -8.83 5.18 -9.27
N SER A 234 -8.91 4.28 -10.25
CA SER A 234 -8.49 2.88 -10.11
C SER A 234 -6.99 2.74 -9.79
N ASN A 235 -6.16 3.67 -10.27
CA ASN A 235 -4.74 3.70 -9.90
C ASN A 235 -4.55 4.00 -8.40
N LEU A 236 -5.46 4.76 -7.80
CA LEU A 236 -5.44 5.05 -6.37
C LEU A 236 -5.91 3.85 -5.55
N ASP A 237 -6.95 3.11 -5.98
CA ASP A 237 -7.34 1.81 -5.38
C ASP A 237 -6.16 0.83 -5.38
N PHE A 238 -5.40 0.79 -6.49
CA PHE A 238 -4.24 -0.07 -6.61
C PHE A 238 -3.14 0.24 -5.60
N VAL A 239 -2.72 1.51 -5.45
CA VAL A 239 -1.66 1.87 -4.48
C VAL A 239 -2.17 1.84 -3.04
N GLU A 240 -3.43 2.18 -2.80
CA GLU A 240 -4.09 2.03 -1.50
C GLU A 240 -4.06 0.58 -1.02
N THR A 241 -4.41 -0.37 -1.90
CA THR A 241 -4.43 -1.80 -1.57
C THR A 241 -3.02 -2.34 -1.26
N ILE A 242 -1.97 -1.77 -1.85
CA ILE A 242 -0.59 -2.22 -1.63
C ILE A 242 0.03 -1.59 -0.38
N PHE A 243 -0.17 -0.29 -0.18
CA PHE A 243 0.58 0.51 0.80
C PHE A 243 -0.29 1.03 1.96
N GLY A 244 -1.59 0.76 1.94
CA GLY A 244 -2.55 1.21 2.95
C GLY A 244 -3.01 2.67 2.77
N ASN A 245 -4.21 2.96 3.26
CA ASN A 245 -4.76 4.32 3.32
C ASN A 245 -4.18 5.09 4.52
N GLY A 246 -3.58 6.25 4.26
CA GLY A 246 -2.96 7.13 5.26
C GLY A 246 -3.93 8.07 5.98
N GLY A 247 -5.24 8.00 5.69
CA GLY A 247 -6.28 8.80 6.32
C GLY A 247 -6.58 10.12 5.63
N ASN A 248 -7.26 11.01 6.35
CA ASN A 248 -7.66 12.31 5.83
C ASN A 248 -6.55 13.36 6.04
N PRO A 249 -5.86 13.83 4.98
CA PRO A 249 -4.75 14.79 5.11
C PRO A 249 -5.16 16.16 5.69
N ALA A 250 -6.46 16.47 5.76
CA ALA A 250 -6.95 17.70 6.37
C ALA A 250 -6.91 17.69 7.90
N LEU A 251 -6.85 16.51 8.53
CA LEU A 251 -6.90 16.38 9.99
C LEU A 251 -5.48 16.32 10.59
N PRO A 252 -5.22 17.00 11.73
CA PRO A 252 -3.91 17.00 12.37
C PRO A 252 -3.37 15.60 12.74
N GLU A 253 -4.25 14.67 13.08
CA GLU A 253 -3.88 13.28 13.40
C GLU A 253 -3.20 12.53 12.23
N PHE A 254 -3.38 13.01 11.00
CA PHE A 254 -2.75 12.47 9.80
C PHE A 254 -1.59 13.35 9.28
N ASP A 255 -1.24 14.44 9.97
CA ASP A 255 -0.05 15.24 9.64
C ASP A 255 1.23 14.56 10.16
N ALA A 256 2.04 14.05 9.24
CA ALA A 256 3.29 13.38 9.58
C ALA A 256 4.28 14.26 10.36
N ALA A 257 4.21 15.58 10.20
CA ALA A 257 5.08 16.51 10.91
C ALA A 257 4.79 16.60 12.42
N LEU A 258 3.59 16.21 12.86
CA LEU A 258 3.24 16.12 14.28
C LEU A 258 3.68 14.79 14.92
N ASP A 259 4.04 13.81 14.10
CA ASP A 259 4.45 12.46 14.49
C ASP A 259 5.93 12.22 14.15
N VAL A 260 6.80 12.95 14.83
CA VAL A 260 8.26 12.92 14.62
C VAL A 260 8.90 11.55 14.94
N GLU A 261 8.23 10.74 15.76
CA GLU A 261 8.69 9.42 16.16
C GLU A 261 8.53 8.39 15.04
N HIS A 262 7.48 8.50 14.21
CA HIS A 262 7.21 7.54 13.13
C HIS A 262 7.28 8.14 11.71
N TRP A 263 7.78 9.38 11.57
CA TRP A 263 8.08 10.01 10.29
C TRP A 263 9.59 10.14 10.07
N THR A 264 10.01 9.98 8.80
CA THR A 264 11.40 10.15 8.37
C THR A 264 11.77 11.61 8.05
N GLY A 265 10.79 12.53 8.03
CA GLY A 265 11.00 13.92 7.62
C GLY A 265 10.91 14.15 6.11
N HIS A 266 10.47 13.16 5.33
CA HIS A 266 10.39 13.23 3.87
C HIS A 266 8.95 13.22 3.36
N SER A 267 8.68 14.02 2.34
CA SER A 267 7.38 14.11 1.68
C SER A 267 7.50 13.78 0.19
N GLY A 268 6.56 12.97 -0.30
CA GLY A 268 6.49 12.56 -1.69
C GLY A 268 5.22 13.06 -2.37
N CYS A 269 5.30 13.29 -3.68
CA CYS A 269 4.15 13.63 -4.52
C CYS A 269 4.19 12.84 -5.82
N VAL A 270 3.06 12.29 -6.22
CA VAL A 270 2.89 11.62 -7.52
C VAL A 270 1.65 12.16 -8.21
N ILE A 271 1.80 12.54 -9.49
CA ILE A 271 0.69 13.08 -10.29
C ILE A 271 0.55 12.25 -11.57
N LEU A 272 -0.61 11.63 -11.77
CA LEU A 272 -0.93 10.91 -13.02
C LEU A 272 -1.38 11.90 -14.09
N ALA A 273 -0.69 11.89 -15.23
CA ALA A 273 -0.93 12.80 -16.33
C ALA A 273 -0.62 12.15 -17.69
N PRO A 274 -1.33 11.08 -18.09
CA PRO A 274 -1.07 10.37 -19.36
C PRO A 274 -1.20 11.27 -20.60
N HIS A 275 -1.92 12.39 -20.52
CA HIS A 275 -2.04 13.34 -21.62
C HIS A 275 -0.74 14.07 -21.98
N LEU A 276 0.28 14.06 -21.11
CA LEU A 276 1.56 14.74 -21.35
C LEU A 276 2.32 14.19 -22.57
N VAL A 277 2.08 12.92 -22.96
CA VAL A 277 2.73 12.32 -24.15
C VAL A 277 2.33 13.01 -25.46
N LYS A 278 1.27 13.84 -25.45
CA LYS A 278 0.79 14.59 -26.61
C LYS A 278 1.48 15.95 -26.79
N LEU A 279 2.31 16.38 -25.84
CA LEU A 279 2.97 17.68 -25.90
C LEU A 279 4.22 17.64 -26.80
N THR A 280 4.46 18.69 -27.57
CA THR A 280 5.67 18.80 -28.40
C THR A 280 6.85 19.29 -27.59
N LYS A 281 8.06 18.85 -27.95
CA LYS A 281 9.33 19.27 -27.35
C LYS A 281 9.47 20.80 -27.35
N LYS A 282 9.14 21.42 -28.48
CA LYS A 282 9.16 22.88 -28.65
C LYS A 282 8.19 23.58 -27.69
N TYR A 283 6.97 23.06 -27.57
CA TYR A 283 5.93 23.67 -26.74
C TYR A 283 6.31 23.67 -25.25
N VAL A 284 6.98 22.62 -24.79
CA VAL A 284 7.49 22.53 -23.40
C VAL A 284 8.86 23.19 -23.21
N GLY A 285 9.27 24.05 -24.15
CA GLY A 285 10.45 24.91 -24.00
C GLY A 285 11.80 24.22 -24.17
N LEU A 286 11.86 23.04 -24.82
CA LEU A 286 13.14 22.46 -25.18
C LEU A 286 13.82 23.27 -26.31
N PRO A 287 15.16 23.33 -26.34
CA PRO A 287 15.89 24.07 -27.38
C PRO A 287 15.81 23.38 -28.75
N HIS A 288 16.00 24.18 -29.81
CA HIS A 288 16.26 23.63 -31.13
C HIS A 288 17.60 22.86 -31.12
N TRP A 289 17.75 21.86 -31.99
CA TRP A 289 18.92 20.98 -32.05
C TRP A 289 20.24 21.74 -32.12
N ASP A 290 20.29 22.82 -32.90
CA ASP A 290 21.50 23.62 -33.10
C ASP A 290 21.93 24.38 -31.83
N ASP A 291 20.98 24.74 -30.96
CA ASP A 291 21.22 25.43 -29.69
C ASP A 291 21.38 24.45 -28.51
N ALA A 292 21.17 23.15 -28.75
CA ALA A 292 21.23 22.13 -27.72
C ALA A 292 22.67 21.71 -27.40
N THR A 293 22.95 21.51 -26.11
CA THR A 293 24.18 20.89 -25.63
C THR A 293 24.32 19.43 -26.10
N GLU A 294 25.54 18.89 -26.06
CA GLU A 294 25.77 17.47 -26.37
C GLU A 294 24.92 16.54 -25.50
N ARG A 295 24.77 16.86 -24.21
CA ARG A 295 23.92 16.11 -23.29
C ARG A 295 22.45 16.15 -23.69
N GLN A 296 21.92 17.33 -24.01
CA GLN A 296 20.53 17.47 -24.46
C GLN A 296 20.28 16.68 -25.75
N ARG A 297 21.21 16.71 -26.71
CA ARG A 297 21.13 15.92 -27.94
C ARG A 297 21.14 14.42 -27.66
N HIS A 298 22.02 13.96 -26.78
CA HIS A 298 22.10 12.55 -26.36
C HIS A 298 20.80 12.09 -25.68
N ASP A 299 20.24 12.90 -24.79
CA ASP A 299 19.05 12.55 -24.02
C ASP A 299 17.74 12.74 -24.80
N GLY A 300 17.80 13.32 -26.01
CA GLY A 300 16.63 13.68 -26.81
C GLY A 300 15.86 14.88 -26.26
N MET A 301 16.53 15.74 -25.48
CA MET A 301 15.99 16.96 -24.86
C MET A 301 16.21 18.19 -25.75
N CYS A 302 15.91 18.03 -27.02
CA CYS A 302 15.92 19.07 -28.06
C CYS A 302 15.09 18.61 -29.26
N TRP A 303 14.73 19.52 -30.16
CA TRP A 303 13.93 19.24 -31.35
C TRP A 303 14.59 19.77 -32.62
N ARG A 304 14.38 19.08 -33.75
CA ARG A 304 14.72 19.57 -35.09
C ARG A 304 13.46 20.08 -35.78
N ASP A 305 12.40 19.28 -35.73
CA ASP A 305 11.10 19.63 -36.27
C ASP A 305 10.15 20.08 -35.16
N SER A 306 9.34 21.10 -35.41
CA SER A 306 8.55 21.77 -34.37
C SER A 306 7.39 20.93 -33.81
N ASP A 307 7.01 19.88 -34.53
CA ASP A 307 5.94 18.93 -34.22
C ASP A 307 6.44 17.67 -33.48
N GLU A 308 7.75 17.55 -33.24
CA GLU A 308 8.31 16.43 -32.47
C GLU A 308 7.67 16.35 -31.08
N LEU A 309 7.03 15.22 -30.79
CA LEU A 309 6.48 14.92 -29.47
C LEU A 309 7.58 14.74 -28.43
N TYR A 310 7.32 15.19 -27.21
CA TYR A 310 8.19 14.92 -26.09
C TYR A 310 8.30 13.41 -25.87
N ASN A 311 9.54 12.93 -25.71
CA ASN A 311 9.85 11.50 -25.60
C ASN A 311 9.25 10.65 -26.73
N ASP A 312 9.11 11.23 -27.93
CA ASP A 312 8.58 10.55 -29.12
C ASP A 312 7.15 10.01 -28.90
N GLY A 313 6.38 10.68 -28.05
CA GLY A 313 5.02 10.28 -27.67
C GLY A 313 4.95 9.04 -26.78
N GLN A 314 6.09 8.59 -26.23
CA GLN A 314 6.17 7.42 -25.36
C GLN A 314 6.02 7.79 -23.88
N ALA A 315 5.48 6.85 -23.11
CA ALA A 315 5.37 6.93 -21.66
C ALA A 315 6.70 7.30 -20.98
N PHE A 316 6.64 8.20 -20.01
CA PHE A 316 7.77 8.59 -19.18
C PHE A 316 7.31 8.93 -17.76
N LYS A 317 8.28 8.99 -16.86
CA LYS A 317 8.15 9.67 -15.58
C LYS A 317 9.16 10.80 -15.49
N LEU A 318 8.76 11.90 -14.86
CA LEU A 318 9.58 13.10 -14.74
C LEU A 318 9.59 13.56 -13.28
N THR A 319 10.77 13.50 -12.66
CA THR A 319 10.94 13.73 -11.21
C THR A 319 11.75 15.00 -10.93
N ALA A 320 11.28 15.82 -9.98
CA ALA A 320 12.08 16.85 -9.31
C ALA A 320 12.30 16.46 -7.84
N ARG A 321 13.52 16.68 -7.34
CA ARG A 321 13.93 16.36 -5.96
C ARG A 321 15.26 17.01 -5.63
N ASP A 322 15.48 17.31 -4.36
CA ASP A 322 16.79 17.75 -3.85
C ASP A 322 17.03 17.32 -2.40
N GLU A 323 18.00 17.90 -1.70
CA GLU A 323 18.36 17.57 -0.32
C GLU A 323 17.33 17.98 0.74
N ARG A 324 16.30 18.77 0.39
CA ARG A 324 15.28 19.24 1.35
C ARG A 324 14.26 18.17 1.76
N GLY A 325 14.37 16.97 1.20
CA GLY A 325 13.53 15.83 1.56
C GLY A 325 12.17 15.77 0.87
N VAL A 326 11.97 16.53 -0.21
CA VAL A 326 10.74 16.49 -1.02
C VAL A 326 11.02 15.97 -2.42
N ILE A 327 10.20 15.01 -2.88
CA ILE A 327 10.27 14.42 -4.21
C ILE A 327 8.91 14.50 -4.91
N VAL A 328 8.89 15.03 -6.13
CA VAL A 328 7.67 15.22 -6.94
C VAL A 328 7.82 14.57 -8.30
N THR A 329 6.97 13.60 -8.62
CA THR A 329 7.01 12.85 -9.89
C THR A 329 5.72 12.95 -10.68
N LEU A 330 5.85 13.28 -11.96
CA LEU A 330 4.78 13.20 -12.95
C LEU A 330 4.86 11.84 -13.66
N LEU A 331 3.73 11.14 -13.80
CA LEU A 331 3.64 9.88 -14.56
C LEU A 331 2.80 10.11 -15.82
N ALA A 332 3.45 10.06 -16.99
CA ALA A 332 2.80 10.23 -18.29
C ALA A 332 2.27 8.90 -18.85
N ASP A 333 1.67 8.08 -17.98
CA ASP A 333 1.04 6.81 -18.29
C ASP A 333 0.19 6.36 -17.09
N ASN A 334 -0.84 5.55 -17.32
CA ASN A 334 -1.72 5.05 -16.26
C ASN A 334 -1.59 3.54 -16.00
N TYR A 335 -0.61 2.85 -16.57
CA TYR A 335 -0.30 1.47 -16.21
C TYR A 335 0.13 1.38 -14.74
N PHE A 336 -0.59 0.56 -13.98
CA PHE A 336 -0.46 0.40 -12.52
C PHE A 336 0.99 0.14 -12.04
N GLY A 337 1.80 -0.54 -12.85
CA GLY A 337 3.19 -0.82 -12.53
C GLY A 337 4.06 0.43 -12.34
N TYR A 338 3.76 1.55 -13.02
CA TYR A 338 4.46 2.82 -12.79
C TYR A 338 4.14 3.36 -11.39
N CYS A 339 2.89 3.30 -10.96
CA CYS A 339 2.46 3.77 -9.64
C CYS A 339 3.20 3.01 -8.52
N LYS A 340 3.20 1.67 -8.58
CA LYS A 340 3.93 0.83 -7.60
C LYS A 340 5.43 1.14 -7.58
N LYS A 341 6.06 1.26 -8.76
CA LYS A 341 7.50 1.50 -8.84
C LYS A 341 7.88 2.94 -8.49
N GLU A 342 6.95 3.88 -8.55
CA GLU A 342 7.19 5.24 -8.10
C GLU A 342 7.16 5.34 -6.58
N VAL A 343 6.23 4.68 -5.89
CA VAL A 343 6.27 4.56 -4.42
C VAL A 343 7.62 3.96 -3.98
N LYS A 344 8.07 2.88 -4.63
CA LYS A 344 9.42 2.32 -4.42
C LYS A 344 10.54 3.35 -4.62
N THR A 345 10.47 4.16 -5.68
CA THR A 345 11.48 5.20 -5.97
C THR A 345 11.53 6.24 -4.86
N GLN A 346 10.38 6.67 -4.34
CA GLN A 346 10.29 7.66 -3.28
C GLN A 346 10.73 7.11 -1.92
N ILE A 347 10.42 5.84 -1.60
CA ILE A 347 10.97 5.15 -0.42
C ILE A 347 12.51 5.10 -0.52
N GLY A 348 13.07 4.74 -1.68
CA GLY A 348 14.52 4.72 -1.88
C GLY A 348 15.16 6.10 -1.74
N TYR A 349 14.49 7.16 -2.20
CA TYR A 349 14.92 8.54 -1.98
C TYR A 349 14.92 8.91 -0.47
N ALA A 350 13.85 8.58 0.25
CA ALA A 350 13.74 8.84 1.68
C ALA A 350 14.77 8.04 2.48
N ALA A 351 14.99 6.76 2.15
CA ALA A 351 16.00 5.91 2.79
C ALA A 351 17.42 6.50 2.63
N ASN A 352 17.76 6.94 1.40
CA ASN A 352 19.06 7.56 1.10
C ASN A 352 19.33 8.83 1.92
N LEU A 353 18.31 9.68 2.10
CA LEU A 353 18.47 10.92 2.88
C LEU A 353 18.36 10.68 4.39
N TYR A 354 17.61 9.66 4.82
CA TYR A 354 17.48 9.28 6.22
C TYR A 354 18.77 8.66 6.78
N GLY A 355 19.48 7.85 5.99
CA GLY A 355 20.83 7.37 6.29
C GLY A 355 20.93 6.12 7.19
N PHE A 356 19.82 5.62 7.75
CA PHE A 356 19.79 4.42 8.60
C PHE A 356 18.94 3.28 8.03
N ALA A 357 18.56 3.37 6.77
CA ALA A 357 17.76 2.35 6.09
C ALA A 357 18.20 2.21 4.63
N GLU A 358 17.92 1.04 4.05
CA GLU A 358 18.14 0.73 2.65
C GLU A 358 16.82 0.26 2.02
N GLU A 359 16.54 0.72 0.81
CA GLU A 359 15.41 0.23 0.03
C GLU A 359 15.91 -0.81 -0.96
N GLU A 360 15.43 -2.05 -0.83
CA GLU A 360 15.93 -3.17 -1.61
C GLU A 360 14.92 -3.71 -2.62
N HIS A 361 15.40 -4.21 -3.76
CA HIS A 361 14.60 -5.04 -4.66
C HIS A 361 14.90 -6.51 -4.42
N ALA A 362 14.56 -7.01 -3.24
CA ALA A 362 14.86 -8.35 -2.78
C ALA A 362 13.59 -9.14 -2.42
N GLY A 363 13.70 -10.47 -2.46
CA GLY A 363 12.77 -11.39 -1.80
C GLY A 363 13.46 -12.01 -0.58
N GLY A 364 12.68 -12.68 0.28
CA GLY A 364 13.22 -13.34 1.48
C GLY A 364 12.24 -14.34 2.07
N ALA A 365 12.77 -15.27 2.87
CA ALA A 365 11.97 -16.23 3.64
C ALA A 365 12.73 -16.63 4.92
N LEU A 366 11.99 -16.81 6.02
CA LEU A 366 12.48 -17.52 7.20
C LEU A 366 12.12 -19.00 7.06
N ALA A 367 13.11 -19.85 6.87
CA ALA A 367 12.90 -21.27 6.61
C ALA A 367 13.29 -22.12 7.84
N PHE A 368 12.38 -23.01 8.24
CA PHE A 368 12.60 -24.01 9.29
C PHE A 368 12.77 -25.38 8.66
N HIS A 369 13.68 -26.20 9.21
CA HIS A 369 13.97 -27.52 8.65
C HIS A 369 12.85 -28.51 8.99
N CYS A 370 12.23 -29.11 7.97
CA CYS A 370 11.18 -30.10 8.18
C CYS A 370 11.69 -31.53 7.94
N GLN A 371 11.32 -32.46 8.83
CA GLN A 371 11.64 -33.89 8.71
C GLN A 371 10.38 -34.76 8.68
N ILE A 372 10.37 -35.78 7.82
CA ILE A 372 9.34 -36.83 7.81
C ILE A 372 9.79 -37.95 8.74
N HIS A 373 9.05 -38.18 9.82
CA HIS A 373 9.31 -39.28 10.77
C HIS A 373 8.54 -40.56 10.42
N GLY A 374 7.56 -40.48 9.52
CA GLY A 374 6.77 -41.65 9.10
C GLY A 374 5.70 -41.99 10.13
N ASN A 375 5.62 -43.25 10.54
CA ASN A 375 4.57 -43.73 11.44
C ASN A 375 4.93 -43.62 12.93
N GLU A 376 6.20 -43.42 13.26
CA GLU A 376 6.67 -43.41 14.65
C GLU A 376 7.66 -42.28 14.91
N TYR A 377 7.61 -41.72 16.11
CA TYR A 377 8.60 -40.76 16.60
C TYR A 377 9.01 -41.13 18.04
N GLY A 378 10.29 -40.93 18.37
CA GLY A 378 10.80 -41.11 19.74
C GLY A 378 11.12 -42.57 20.16
N ALA A 379 10.98 -43.54 19.26
CA ALA A 379 11.21 -44.97 19.55
C ALA A 379 12.67 -45.33 19.89
N GLY A 380 13.65 -44.48 19.56
CA GLY A 380 15.10 -44.75 19.71
C GLY A 380 15.86 -43.96 20.78
N GLY A 381 15.17 -43.15 21.62
CA GLY A 381 15.82 -42.41 22.72
C GLY A 381 16.67 -41.19 22.31
N THR A 382 16.87 -40.94 21.01
CA THR A 382 17.69 -39.86 20.44
C THR A 382 17.03 -38.47 20.43
N GLY A 383 15.91 -38.28 21.16
CA GLY A 383 15.10 -37.05 21.12
C GLY A 383 15.25 -36.10 22.32
N LYS A 384 16.09 -36.43 23.32
CA LYS A 384 16.30 -35.59 24.52
C LYS A 384 17.57 -34.76 24.36
N GLU A 385 17.40 -33.58 23.78
CA GLU A 385 18.41 -32.53 23.86
C GLU A 385 18.57 -32.08 25.31
N ALA A 386 19.82 -31.93 25.76
CA ALA A 386 20.11 -31.50 27.12
C ALA A 386 19.76 -30.02 27.30
N GLY A 387 19.27 -29.64 28.49
CA GLY A 387 18.96 -28.24 28.81
C GLY A 387 17.53 -27.79 28.54
N TYR A 388 16.64 -28.67 28.06
CA TYR A 388 15.23 -28.35 27.90
C TYR A 388 14.35 -29.30 28.70
N SER A 389 13.43 -28.75 29.51
CA SER A 389 12.49 -29.54 30.31
C SER A 389 11.08 -28.97 30.24
N PHE A 390 10.08 -29.85 30.40
CA PHE A 390 8.68 -29.43 30.46
C PHE A 390 8.41 -28.55 31.69
N LYS A 391 9.13 -28.81 32.79
CA LYS A 391 9.05 -28.00 34.01
C LYS A 391 9.47 -26.55 33.74
N GLU A 392 10.62 -26.35 33.11
CA GLU A 392 11.13 -25.01 32.77
C GLU A 392 10.19 -24.28 31.79
N MET A 393 9.63 -25.00 30.80
CA MET A 393 8.61 -24.45 29.92
C MET A 393 7.38 -23.94 30.69
N LEU A 394 6.90 -24.68 31.69
CA LEU A 394 5.80 -24.23 32.54
C LEU A 394 6.17 -23.05 33.45
N GLU A 395 7.41 -23.02 33.97
CA GLU A 395 7.90 -21.91 34.80
C GLU A 395 7.97 -20.61 33.99
N ASN A 396 8.41 -20.67 32.74
CA ASN A 396 8.58 -19.50 31.88
C ASN A 396 7.30 -19.08 31.15
N TYR A 397 6.42 -20.03 30.81
CA TYR A 397 5.29 -19.80 29.90
C TYR A 397 3.95 -20.33 30.40
N GLY A 398 3.85 -20.76 31.67
CA GLY A 398 2.64 -21.38 32.22
C GLY A 398 1.38 -20.50 32.15
N ASP A 399 1.53 -19.17 32.12
CA ASP A 399 0.41 -18.25 31.98
C ASP A 399 -0.34 -18.40 30.64
N LEU A 400 0.35 -18.86 29.59
CA LEU A 400 -0.24 -19.13 28.27
C LEU A 400 -0.97 -20.47 28.21
N MET A 401 -0.77 -21.34 29.19
CA MET A 401 -1.11 -22.75 29.09
C MET A 401 -2.08 -23.20 30.19
N GLN A 402 -2.98 -24.12 29.84
CA GLN A 402 -3.76 -24.89 30.79
C GLN A 402 -3.08 -26.25 31.00
N LEU A 403 -2.51 -26.45 32.20
CA LEU A 403 -1.90 -27.72 32.58
C LEU A 403 -2.97 -28.80 32.76
N MET A 404 -2.76 -29.95 32.13
CA MET A 404 -3.65 -31.10 32.18
C MET A 404 -3.15 -32.15 33.18
N PRO A 405 -4.04 -32.90 33.85
CA PRO A 405 -3.67 -33.91 34.84
C PRO A 405 -2.70 -34.98 34.33
N GLU A 406 -2.72 -35.25 33.02
CA GLU A 406 -1.89 -36.25 32.37
C GLU A 406 -0.44 -35.80 32.17
N GLY A 407 -0.10 -34.54 32.45
CA GLY A 407 1.28 -34.02 32.37
C GLY A 407 1.67 -33.42 31.02
N TYR A 408 0.68 -32.88 30.30
CA TYR A 408 0.85 -32.02 29.13
C TYR A 408 0.06 -30.72 29.36
N ALA A 409 0.20 -29.74 28.47
CA ALA A 409 -0.59 -28.51 28.56
C ALA A 409 -1.21 -28.12 27.21
N VAL A 410 -2.30 -27.35 27.26
CA VAL A 410 -3.01 -26.82 26.09
C VAL A 410 -2.89 -25.31 26.10
N ASP A 411 -2.62 -24.70 24.95
CA ASP A 411 -2.61 -23.23 24.85
C ASP A 411 -4.01 -22.66 25.11
N LYS A 412 -4.11 -21.58 25.90
CA LYS A 412 -5.38 -20.96 26.30
C LYS A 412 -6.05 -20.20 25.15
N GLN A 413 -5.27 -19.66 24.22
CA GLN A 413 -5.75 -18.91 23.07
C GLN A 413 -5.96 -19.81 21.85
N TYR A 414 -5.10 -20.81 21.69
CA TYR A 414 -5.07 -21.71 20.52
C TYR A 414 -5.17 -23.18 20.95
N PRO A 415 -6.37 -23.72 21.23
CA PRO A 415 -6.56 -25.07 21.77
C PRO A 415 -6.01 -26.24 20.91
N GLU A 416 -5.61 -25.97 19.67
CA GLU A 416 -4.88 -26.85 18.77
C GLU A 416 -3.41 -27.05 19.14
N ILE A 417 -2.81 -26.11 19.88
CA ILE A 417 -1.42 -26.18 20.34
C ILE A 417 -1.36 -26.95 21.66
N ILE A 418 -0.59 -28.04 21.65
CA ILE A 418 -0.44 -28.97 22.75
C ILE A 418 1.04 -29.04 23.14
N TYR A 419 1.38 -28.58 24.34
CA TYR A 419 2.73 -28.64 24.88
C TYR A 419 2.96 -29.99 25.55
N VAL A 420 3.96 -30.73 25.07
CA VAL A 420 4.23 -32.11 25.48
C VAL A 420 5.62 -32.24 26.08
N PRO A 421 5.88 -33.22 26.96
CA PRO A 421 7.24 -33.43 27.48
C PRO A 421 8.27 -33.81 26.41
N GLN A 422 9.55 -33.57 26.72
CA GLN A 422 10.66 -33.79 25.76
C GLN A 422 10.81 -35.26 25.32
N ASN A 423 10.46 -36.21 26.19
CA ASN A 423 10.60 -37.66 25.98
C ASN A 423 9.36 -38.31 25.32
N VAL A 424 8.61 -37.52 24.55
CA VAL A 424 7.38 -37.97 23.91
C VAL A 424 7.63 -39.02 22.83
N LYS A 425 6.72 -39.99 22.75
CA LYS A 425 6.64 -41.03 21.72
C LYS A 425 5.30 -40.94 21.01
N MET A 426 5.32 -41.04 19.69
CA MET A 426 4.12 -40.99 18.85
C MET A 426 4.05 -42.23 17.98
N ASP A 427 2.84 -42.76 17.83
CA ASP A 427 2.53 -43.87 16.94
C ASP A 427 1.25 -43.56 16.15
N VAL A 428 1.38 -43.47 14.83
CA VAL A 428 0.28 -43.17 13.90
C VAL A 428 -0.71 -44.31 13.80
N MET A 429 -0.26 -45.55 13.85
CA MET A 429 -1.11 -46.74 13.72
C MET A 429 -1.95 -46.95 14.97
N ALA A 430 -1.33 -46.79 16.15
CA ALA A 430 -2.02 -46.84 17.44
C ALA A 430 -2.83 -45.57 17.74
N GLN A 431 -2.58 -44.46 17.02
CA GLN A 431 -3.12 -43.13 17.28
C GLN A 431 -2.82 -42.66 18.71
N THR A 432 -1.59 -42.89 19.18
CA THR A 432 -1.19 -42.58 20.55
C THR A 432 -0.01 -41.62 20.61
N LEU A 433 -0.04 -40.82 21.66
CA LEU A 433 1.02 -39.95 22.12
C LEU A 433 1.30 -40.35 23.57
N SER A 434 2.55 -40.68 23.92
CA SER A 434 2.88 -41.13 25.27
C SER A 434 4.22 -40.62 25.77
N TRP A 435 4.36 -40.49 27.09
CA TRP A 435 5.61 -40.09 27.74
C TRP A 435 5.70 -40.71 29.13
N ALA A 436 6.93 -40.92 29.60
CA ALA A 436 7.16 -41.26 31.00
C ALA A 436 7.11 -39.98 31.82
N ASN A 437 6.25 -39.94 32.84
CA ASN A 437 6.25 -38.83 33.77
C ASN A 437 7.57 -38.83 34.54
N GLU A 438 8.33 -37.73 34.44
CA GLU A 438 9.45 -37.51 35.34
C GLU A 438 8.88 -37.43 36.77
N SER A 439 9.52 -38.13 37.70
CA SER A 439 9.00 -38.41 39.03
C SER A 439 8.46 -37.14 39.66
N SER A 440 7.13 -37.04 39.80
CA SER A 440 6.54 -35.98 40.61
C SER A 440 7.08 -36.14 42.04
N ILE A 441 7.18 -35.03 42.76
CA ILE A 441 7.57 -34.98 44.18
C ILE A 441 6.65 -35.88 45.06
N TRP A 442 5.58 -36.45 44.50
CA TRP A 442 4.53 -37.18 45.20
C TRP A 442 4.28 -38.64 44.73
N SER A 443 5.06 -39.22 43.80
CA SER A 443 4.96 -40.67 43.51
C SER A 443 6.23 -41.29 42.94
N LYS A 444 6.66 -42.43 43.51
CA LYS A 444 7.86 -43.21 43.12
C LYS A 444 7.67 -44.15 41.91
N ASP A 445 6.47 -44.25 41.35
CA ASP A 445 6.20 -45.12 40.20
C ASP A 445 6.32 -44.34 38.88
N ASN A 446 7.14 -44.84 37.94
CA ASN A 446 7.27 -44.34 36.57
C ASN A 446 5.97 -44.58 35.78
N LYS A 447 4.93 -43.80 36.08
CA LYS A 447 3.66 -43.87 35.37
C LYS A 447 3.82 -43.29 33.96
N VAL A 448 3.50 -44.08 32.94
CA VAL A 448 3.42 -43.61 31.56
C VAL A 448 2.05 -42.96 31.36
N SER A 449 2.05 -41.71 30.90
CA SER A 449 0.84 -41.03 30.44
C SER A 449 0.67 -41.28 28.95
N THR A 450 -0.58 -41.48 28.52
CA THR A 450 -0.94 -41.67 27.12
C THR A 450 -2.17 -40.83 26.79
N VAL A 451 -2.11 -40.10 25.70
CA VAL A 451 -3.24 -39.37 25.11
C VAL A 451 -3.37 -39.73 23.63
N ARG A 452 -4.48 -39.34 23.01
CA ARG A 452 -4.74 -39.64 21.60
C ARG A 452 -3.93 -38.70 20.69
N LEU A 453 -3.24 -39.27 19.71
CA LEU A 453 -2.66 -38.52 18.59
C LEU A 453 -3.78 -38.10 17.63
N GLN A 454 -3.90 -36.82 17.34
CA GLN A 454 -4.98 -36.25 16.54
C GLN A 454 -4.41 -35.43 15.38
N PRO A 455 -5.04 -35.49 14.18
CA PRO A 455 -4.86 -34.48 13.15
C PRO A 455 -5.22 -33.09 13.67
N GLU A 456 -4.74 -32.03 13.00
CA GLU A 456 -5.02 -30.61 13.32
C GLU A 456 -4.48 -30.14 14.67
N LYS A 457 -3.88 -31.04 15.47
CA LYS A 457 -3.14 -30.69 16.68
C LYS A 457 -1.66 -30.50 16.37
N ILE A 458 -1.09 -29.51 17.05
CA ILE A 458 0.31 -29.13 16.93
C ILE A 458 0.99 -29.46 18.26
N TYR A 459 1.89 -30.44 18.25
CA TYR A 459 2.57 -30.90 19.46
C TYR A 459 3.93 -30.21 19.59
N ILE A 460 4.10 -29.37 20.60
CA ILE A 460 5.32 -28.58 20.81
C ILE A 460 6.12 -29.16 21.97
N LYS A 461 7.39 -29.47 21.70
CA LYS A 461 8.36 -29.90 22.71
C LYS A 461 9.01 -28.71 23.43
N PRO A 462 9.59 -28.89 24.62
CA PRO A 462 10.31 -27.83 25.37
C PRO A 462 11.38 -27.08 24.59
N ASN A 463 12.04 -27.73 23.64
CA ASN A 463 13.04 -27.10 22.77
C ASN A 463 12.45 -26.38 21.53
N GLY A 464 11.12 -26.23 21.46
CA GLY A 464 10.41 -25.60 20.35
C GLY A 464 10.15 -26.51 19.15
N TYR A 465 10.68 -27.74 19.14
CA TYR A 465 10.47 -28.68 18.04
C TYR A 465 8.99 -29.04 17.93
N LYS A 466 8.42 -28.80 16.75
CA LYS A 466 7.02 -28.99 16.45
C LYS A 466 6.81 -30.36 15.81
N LEU A 467 5.73 -31.05 16.17
CA LEU A 467 5.33 -32.33 15.61
C LEU A 467 3.85 -32.29 15.21
N GLU A 468 3.54 -32.74 14.00
CA GLU A 468 2.19 -32.73 13.44
C GLU A 468 1.89 -34.04 12.72
N LEU A 469 0.64 -34.52 12.86
CA LEU A 469 0.11 -35.62 12.08
C LEU A 469 -0.53 -35.08 10.80
N LEU A 470 0.13 -35.25 9.65
CA LEU A 470 -0.32 -34.72 8.38
C LEU A 470 -0.62 -35.81 7.36
N LYS A 471 -1.66 -35.60 6.56
CA LYS A 471 -2.00 -36.48 5.44
C LYS A 471 -0.97 -36.32 4.33
N HIS A 472 -0.59 -37.44 3.71
CA HIS A 472 0.26 -37.41 2.53
C HIS A 472 -0.47 -36.69 1.38
N PRO A 473 0.15 -35.70 0.70
CA PRO A 473 -0.54 -34.90 -0.33
C PRO A 473 -0.98 -35.73 -1.55
N ALA A 474 -0.24 -36.80 -1.86
CA ALA A 474 -0.49 -37.67 -3.00
C ALA A 474 -0.90 -39.13 -2.65
N ALA A 475 -1.13 -39.46 -1.36
CA ALA A 475 -1.43 -40.83 -0.95
C ALA A 475 -2.46 -40.87 0.19
N PRO A 476 -3.24 -41.96 0.34
CA PRO A 476 -4.23 -42.08 1.42
C PRO A 476 -3.60 -42.39 2.80
N SER A 477 -2.30 -42.16 2.97
CA SER A 477 -1.56 -42.39 4.22
C SER A 477 -1.37 -41.11 5.03
N TRP A 478 -1.07 -41.29 6.32
CA TRP A 478 -0.71 -40.22 7.26
C TRP A 478 0.73 -40.41 7.72
N ARG A 479 1.37 -39.31 8.14
CA ARG A 479 2.75 -39.30 8.61
C ARG A 479 2.98 -38.21 9.66
N LEU A 480 3.94 -38.44 10.53
CA LEU A 480 4.47 -37.44 11.43
C LEU A 480 5.47 -36.56 10.70
N ILE A 481 5.24 -35.25 10.75
CA ILE A 481 6.18 -34.22 10.30
C ILE A 481 6.72 -33.49 11.53
N GLY A 482 8.03 -33.32 11.60
CA GLY A 482 8.67 -32.46 12.56
C GLY A 482 9.21 -31.19 11.91
N THR A 483 9.18 -30.07 12.63
CA THR A 483 9.71 -28.75 12.19
C THR A 483 10.51 -28.10 13.30
#